data_AF-A0A9Q2P9C9-F1
#
_entry.id   AF-A0A9Q2P9C9-F1
#
_cell.length_a   1.000
_cell.length_b   1.000
_cell.length_c   1.000
_cell.angle_alpha   90.00
_cell.angle_beta   90.00
_cell.angle_gamma   90.00
#
_symmetry.space_group_name_H-M   'P 1'
#
loop_
_entity.id
_entity.type
_entity.pdbx_description
1 polymer ?
#
loop_
_entity_poly.entity_id
_entity_poly.type
_entity_poly.pdbx_seq_one_letter_code
_entity_poly.pdbx_strand_id
1 'polypeptide(L)'
;MGIAAFLSSHFVIELLAVLALIAGVVFESRYLFALLRRKAHLEEQLGLAAGAFHDIVEARFDTWALTPSERDVAHFTLKGFGIAEIAELRGTAEGTVKAHLNGIYRKAGVTGRGAFVSLFIEDLMALPQSAETLPA
;
A
#
# COMPACT_ATOMS: atom_id res chain seq x y z
N MET A 1 27.46 64.52 -5.26
CA MET A 1 26.11 63.93 -5.22
C MET A 1 26.11 62.60 -5.98
N GLY A 2 26.62 61.51 -5.39
CA GLY A 2 26.75 60.25 -6.16
C GLY A 2 26.68 58.95 -5.35
N ILE A 3 26.70 59.03 -4.01
CA ILE A 3 26.75 57.83 -3.16
C ILE A 3 25.35 57.54 -2.58
N ALA A 4 24.62 58.57 -2.14
CA ALA A 4 23.25 58.41 -1.63
C ALA A 4 22.23 57.91 -2.69
N ALA A 5 22.38 58.32 -3.95
CA ALA A 5 21.49 57.92 -5.04
C ALA A 5 21.73 56.46 -5.51
N PHE A 6 22.99 56.01 -5.49
CA PHE A 6 23.35 54.63 -5.82
C PHE A 6 22.88 53.66 -4.74
N LEU A 7 23.01 54.04 -3.45
CA LEU A 7 22.45 53.25 -2.35
C LEU A 7 20.91 53.19 -2.39
N SER A 8 20.21 54.26 -2.80
CA SER A 8 18.73 54.22 -2.86
C SER A 8 18.19 53.32 -3.96
N SER A 9 18.78 53.31 -5.16
CA SER A 9 18.33 52.43 -6.24
C SER A 9 18.70 50.97 -5.98
N HIS A 10 19.90 50.71 -5.43
CA HIS A 10 20.31 49.37 -5.05
C HIS A 10 19.43 48.81 -3.92
N PHE A 11 19.13 49.62 -2.90
CA PHE A 11 18.26 49.24 -1.79
C PHE A 11 16.82 48.91 -2.24
N VAL A 12 16.25 49.68 -3.18
CA VAL A 12 14.92 49.38 -3.73
C VAL A 12 14.92 48.06 -4.51
N ILE A 13 15.96 47.80 -5.30
CA ILE A 13 16.10 46.53 -6.04
C ILE A 13 16.29 45.36 -5.07
N GLU A 14 17.11 45.53 -4.03
CA GLU A 14 17.34 44.52 -2.99
C GLU A 14 16.04 44.22 -2.22
N LEU A 15 15.29 45.24 -1.83
CA LEU A 15 13.99 45.09 -1.16
C LEU A 15 12.99 44.34 -2.04
N LEU A 16 12.91 44.68 -3.32
CA LEU A 16 12.04 44.00 -4.28
C LEU A 16 12.46 42.54 -4.48
N ALA A 17 13.77 42.26 -4.57
CA ALA A 17 14.29 40.90 -4.72
C ALA A 17 13.99 40.06 -3.47
N VAL A 18 14.18 40.60 -2.27
CA VAL A 18 13.86 39.94 -1.00
C VAL A 18 12.36 39.65 -0.90
N LEU A 19 11.51 40.62 -1.24
CA LEU A 19 10.05 40.43 -1.23
C LEU A 19 9.59 39.38 -2.25
N ALA A 20 10.15 39.39 -3.46
CA ALA A 20 9.84 38.40 -4.49
C ALA A 20 10.29 36.99 -4.06
N LEU A 21 11.45 36.88 -3.42
CA LEU A 21 11.97 35.60 -2.92
C LEU A 21 11.11 35.07 -1.77
N ILE A 22 10.72 35.92 -0.82
CA ILE A 22 9.79 35.55 0.25
C ILE A 22 8.45 35.11 -0.33
N ALA A 23 7.89 35.85 -1.29
CA ALA A 23 6.63 35.49 -1.94
C ALA A 23 6.72 34.15 -2.68
N GLY A 24 7.82 33.90 -3.40
CA GLY A 24 8.09 32.64 -4.09
C GLY A 24 8.17 31.47 -3.10
N VAL A 25 8.95 31.61 -2.03
CA VAL A 25 9.10 30.59 -0.99
C VAL A 25 7.76 30.30 -0.30
N VAL A 26 6.97 31.33 0.01
CA VAL A 26 5.64 31.15 0.61
C VAL A 26 4.70 30.43 -0.36
N PHE A 27 4.67 30.83 -1.63
CA PHE A 27 3.84 30.19 -2.64
C PHE A 27 4.21 28.71 -2.84
N GLU A 28 5.51 28.44 -3.02
CA GLU A 28 6.04 27.09 -3.22
C GLU A 28 5.82 26.21 -1.99
N SER A 29 6.07 26.74 -0.79
CA SER A 29 5.79 26.06 0.47
C SER A 29 4.30 25.72 0.60
N ARG A 30 3.40 26.68 0.34
CA ARG A 30 1.94 26.45 0.41
C ARG A 30 1.49 25.39 -0.59
N TYR A 31 2.06 25.38 -1.79
CA TYR A 31 1.79 24.36 -2.82
C TYR A 31 2.30 22.98 -2.40
N LEU A 32 3.53 22.88 -1.90
CA LEU A 32 4.12 21.62 -1.41
C LEU A 32 3.33 21.05 -0.22
N PHE A 33 2.95 21.90 0.74
CA PHE A 33 2.13 21.46 1.88
C PHE A 33 0.73 21.00 1.45
N ALA A 34 0.12 21.62 0.43
CA ALA A 34 -1.15 21.16 -0.11
C ALA A 34 -1.01 19.80 -0.83
N LEU A 35 0.09 19.61 -1.58
CA LEU A 35 0.36 18.37 -2.30
C LEU A 35 0.68 17.21 -1.34
N LEU A 36 1.48 17.46 -0.30
CA LEU A 36 1.82 16.45 0.70
C LEU A 36 0.59 15.98 1.51
N ARG A 37 -0.33 16.90 1.84
CA ARG A 37 -1.61 16.53 2.49
C ARG A 37 -2.47 15.63 1.60
N ARG A 38 -2.45 15.85 0.29
CA ARG A 38 -3.19 15.01 -0.67
C ARG A 38 -2.56 13.62 -0.82
N LYS A 39 -1.23 13.53 -0.77
CA LYS A 39 -0.51 12.25 -0.80
C LYS A 39 -0.81 11.39 0.43
N ALA A 40 -0.83 11.99 1.63
CA ALA A 40 -1.12 11.29 2.87
C ALA A 40 -2.50 10.59 2.86
N HIS A 41 -3.52 11.24 2.30
CA HIS A 41 -4.86 10.66 2.24
C HIS A 41 -4.98 9.48 1.26
N LEU A 42 -4.22 9.50 0.15
CA LEU A 42 -4.15 8.37 -0.79
C LEU A 42 -3.38 7.18 -0.20
N GLU A 43 -2.30 7.45 0.53
CA GLU A 43 -1.54 6.41 1.24
C GLU A 43 -2.35 5.79 2.38
N GLU A 44 -3.16 6.59 3.08
CA GLU A 44 -4.09 6.12 4.12
C GLU A 44 -5.17 5.20 3.53
N GLN A 45 -5.85 5.62 2.44
CA GLN A 45 -6.87 4.79 1.79
C GLN A 45 -6.31 3.47 1.23
N LEU A 46 -5.11 3.51 0.64
CA LEU A 46 -4.46 2.30 0.11
C LEU A 46 -3.98 1.37 1.23
N GLY A 47 -3.46 1.94 2.33
CA GLY A 47 -3.06 1.21 3.52
C GLY A 47 -4.23 0.50 4.21
N LEU A 48 -5.40 1.16 4.27
CA LEU A 48 -6.62 0.59 4.84
C LEU A 48 -7.15 -0.59 4.01
N ALA A 49 -7.15 -0.47 2.68
CA ALA A 49 -7.58 -1.56 1.80
C ALA A 49 -6.65 -2.78 1.86
N ALA A 50 -5.33 -2.55 1.86
CA ALA A 50 -4.34 -3.62 2.02
C ALA A 50 -4.42 -4.30 3.40
N GLY A 51 -4.66 -3.53 4.45
CA GLY A 51 -4.90 -4.04 5.81
C GLY A 51 -6.15 -4.91 5.88
N ALA A 52 -7.28 -4.44 5.34
CA ALA A 52 -8.54 -5.19 5.35
C ALA A 52 -8.43 -6.54 4.62
N PHE A 53 -7.71 -6.59 3.50
CA PHE A 53 -7.46 -7.86 2.82
C PHE A 53 -6.58 -8.79 3.64
N HIS A 54 -5.55 -8.27 4.31
CA HIS A 54 -4.69 -9.08 5.18
C HIS A 54 -5.50 -9.69 6.34
N ASP A 55 -6.40 -8.93 6.94
CA ASP A 55 -7.28 -9.40 8.01
C ASP A 55 -8.21 -10.53 7.54
N ILE A 56 -8.78 -10.41 6.33
CA ILE A 56 -9.55 -11.48 5.69
C ILE A 56 -8.71 -12.74 5.54
N VAL A 57 -7.47 -12.61 5.05
CA VAL A 57 -6.57 -13.73 4.82
C VAL A 57 -6.28 -14.48 6.13
N GLU A 58 -5.88 -13.77 7.17
CA GLU A 58 -5.57 -14.38 8.47
C GLU A 58 -6.81 -15.00 9.12
N ALA A 59 -7.98 -14.36 9.03
CA ALA A 59 -9.23 -14.92 9.56
C ALA A 59 -9.61 -16.25 8.88
N ARG A 60 -9.41 -16.37 7.57
CA ARG A 60 -9.60 -17.65 6.84
C ARG A 60 -8.59 -18.70 7.29
N PHE A 61 -7.33 -18.32 7.46
CA PHE A 61 -6.28 -19.24 7.90
C PHE A 61 -6.53 -19.76 9.33
N ASP A 62 -7.06 -18.91 10.21
CA ASP A 62 -7.52 -19.27 11.55
C ASP A 62 -8.70 -20.24 11.47
N THR A 63 -9.71 -19.92 10.65
CA THR A 63 -10.92 -20.75 10.47
C THR A 63 -10.57 -22.15 9.96
N TRP A 64 -9.62 -22.26 9.04
CA TRP A 64 -9.15 -23.55 8.51
C TRP A 64 -8.12 -24.25 9.40
N ALA A 65 -7.74 -23.63 10.52
CA ALA A 65 -6.70 -24.10 11.42
C ALA A 65 -5.42 -24.49 10.66
N LEU A 66 -4.93 -23.57 9.82
CA LEU A 66 -3.66 -23.75 9.13
C LEU A 66 -2.50 -23.67 10.12
N THR A 67 -1.62 -24.67 10.05
CA THR A 67 -0.34 -24.69 10.77
C THR A 67 0.57 -23.56 10.27
N PRO A 68 1.59 -23.14 11.05
CA PRO A 68 2.52 -22.09 10.61
C PRO A 68 3.15 -22.37 9.23
N SER A 69 3.60 -23.61 9.00
CA SER A 69 4.16 -23.99 7.70
C SER A 69 3.15 -24.00 6.54
N GLU A 70 1.88 -24.32 6.81
CA GLU A 70 0.83 -24.22 5.79
C GLU A 70 0.50 -22.75 5.48
N ARG A 71 0.51 -21.86 6.48
CA ARG A 71 0.29 -20.43 6.27
C ARG A 71 1.35 -19.83 5.37
N ASP A 72 2.62 -20.18 5.57
CA ASP A 72 3.70 -19.72 4.69
C ASP A 72 3.43 -20.10 3.23
N VAL A 73 3.10 -21.38 2.99
CA VAL A 73 2.80 -21.91 1.64
C VAL A 73 1.54 -21.25 1.06
N ALA A 74 0.50 -21.06 1.87
CA ALA A 74 -0.74 -20.39 1.46
C ALA A 74 -0.49 -18.92 1.09
N HIS A 75 0.29 -18.19 1.88
CA HIS A 75 0.70 -16.80 1.60
C HIS A 75 1.44 -16.68 0.27
N PHE A 76 2.43 -17.54 0.03
CA PHE A 76 3.13 -17.53 -1.26
C PHE A 76 2.21 -17.89 -2.42
N THR A 77 1.26 -18.79 -2.20
CA THR A 77 0.27 -19.17 -3.21
C THR A 77 -0.65 -18.00 -3.57
N LEU A 78 -1.11 -17.24 -2.58
CA LEU A 78 -1.90 -16.01 -2.81
C LEU A 78 -1.09 -14.94 -3.55
N LYS A 79 0.21 -14.86 -3.29
CA LYS A 79 1.14 -13.95 -3.99
C LYS A 79 1.47 -14.36 -5.42
N GLY A 80 1.00 -15.50 -5.91
CA GLY A 80 1.21 -15.93 -7.29
C GLY A 80 2.40 -16.87 -7.51
N PHE A 81 3.20 -17.17 -6.48
CA PHE A 81 4.36 -18.07 -6.62
C PHE A 81 3.94 -19.50 -6.95
N GLY A 82 4.64 -20.14 -7.88
CA GLY A 82 4.52 -21.54 -8.24
C GLY A 82 5.19 -22.48 -7.23
N ILE A 83 4.96 -23.79 -7.39
CA ILE A 83 5.44 -24.80 -6.45
C ILE A 83 6.98 -24.80 -6.34
N ALA A 84 7.68 -24.68 -7.47
CA ALA A 84 9.13 -24.64 -7.53
C ALA A 84 9.69 -23.40 -6.80
N GLU A 85 9.10 -22.22 -7.04
CA GLU A 85 9.51 -20.97 -6.38
C GLU A 85 9.27 -21.03 -4.87
N ILE A 86 8.14 -21.60 -4.43
CA ILE A 86 7.84 -21.79 -3.00
C ILE A 86 8.84 -22.76 -2.37
N ALA A 87 9.18 -23.85 -3.07
CA ALA A 87 10.14 -24.83 -2.62
C ALA A 87 11.53 -24.18 -2.40
N GLU A 88 11.97 -23.36 -3.36
CA GLU A 88 13.20 -22.58 -3.28
C GLU A 88 13.17 -21.57 -2.12
N LEU A 89 12.14 -20.73 -2.04
CA LEU A 89 11.97 -19.70 -0.99
C LEU A 89 11.94 -20.30 0.42
N ARG A 90 11.36 -21.49 0.57
CA ARG A 90 11.28 -22.18 1.87
C ARG A 90 12.45 -23.11 2.15
N GLY A 91 13.34 -23.35 1.19
CA GLY A 91 14.40 -24.36 1.31
C GLY A 91 13.86 -25.77 1.53
N THR A 92 12.73 -26.11 0.90
CA THR A 92 12.06 -27.43 1.03
C THR A 92 11.90 -28.10 -0.32
N ALA A 93 11.63 -29.41 -0.35
CA ALA A 93 11.36 -30.11 -1.60
C ALA A 93 9.98 -29.73 -2.18
N GLU A 94 9.85 -29.69 -3.51
CA GLU A 94 8.56 -29.45 -4.18
C GLU A 94 7.47 -30.44 -3.74
N GLY A 95 7.82 -31.69 -3.46
CA GLY A 95 6.90 -32.70 -2.94
C GLY A 95 6.28 -32.30 -1.60
N THR A 96 7.07 -31.67 -0.73
CA THR A 96 6.60 -31.13 0.56
C THR A 96 5.63 -29.97 0.36
N VAL A 97 5.93 -29.07 -0.58
CA VAL A 97 5.02 -27.97 -0.95
C VAL A 97 3.70 -28.51 -1.51
N LYS A 98 3.75 -29.51 -2.40
CA LYS A 98 2.56 -30.21 -2.93
C LYS A 98 1.73 -30.83 -1.81
N ALA A 99 2.37 -31.48 -0.83
CA ALA A 99 1.69 -32.07 0.31
C ALA A 99 0.99 -31.01 1.17
N HIS A 100 1.65 -29.90 1.48
CA HIS A 100 1.04 -28.78 2.19
C HIS A 100 -0.13 -28.18 1.40
N LEU A 101 0.01 -27.94 0.10
CA LEU A 101 -1.07 -27.40 -0.74
C LEU A 101 -2.29 -28.32 -0.73
N ASN A 102 -2.10 -29.63 -0.85
CA ASN A 102 -3.21 -30.58 -0.76
C ASN A 102 -3.89 -30.55 0.62
N GLY A 103 -3.11 -30.41 1.70
CA GLY A 103 -3.62 -30.21 3.05
C GLY A 103 -4.46 -28.93 3.18
N ILE A 104 -3.93 -27.81 2.67
CA ILE A 104 -4.58 -26.50 2.66
C ILE A 104 -5.90 -26.55 1.89
N TYR A 105 -5.90 -27.08 0.66
CA TYR A 105 -7.11 -27.16 -0.16
C TYR A 105 -8.19 -28.02 0.49
N ARG A 106 -7.80 -29.15 1.10
CA ARG A 106 -8.74 -30.00 1.85
C ARG A 106 -9.33 -29.27 3.05
N LYS A 107 -8.53 -28.53 3.82
CA LYS A 107 -8.99 -27.74 4.97
C LYS A 107 -9.90 -26.57 4.54
N ALA A 108 -9.60 -25.96 3.39
CA ALA A 108 -10.39 -24.89 2.79
C ALA A 108 -11.64 -25.39 2.04
N GLY A 109 -11.80 -26.71 1.86
CA GLY A 109 -12.95 -27.29 1.15
C GLY A 109 -12.95 -27.09 -0.36
N VAL A 110 -11.77 -26.87 -0.97
CA VAL A 110 -11.63 -26.56 -2.40
C VAL A 110 -10.73 -27.56 -3.12
N THR A 111 -10.81 -27.59 -4.46
CA THR A 111 -10.05 -28.54 -5.29
C THR A 111 -9.03 -27.84 -6.19
N GLY A 112 -8.10 -27.10 -5.58
CA GLY A 112 -6.94 -26.56 -6.27
C GLY A 112 -6.74 -25.06 -6.11
N ARG A 113 -5.68 -24.55 -6.75
CA ARG A 113 -5.18 -23.19 -6.59
C ARG A 113 -6.21 -22.13 -6.98
N GLY A 114 -6.84 -22.26 -8.14
CA GLY A 114 -7.79 -21.26 -8.63
C GLY A 114 -8.97 -21.11 -7.69
N ALA A 115 -9.57 -22.22 -7.27
CA ALA A 115 -10.67 -22.23 -6.30
C ALA A 115 -10.25 -21.67 -4.93
N PHE A 116 -9.04 -21.99 -4.47
CA PHE A 116 -8.49 -21.42 -3.24
C PHE A 116 -8.36 -19.90 -3.32
N VAL A 117 -7.80 -19.36 -4.40
CA VAL A 117 -7.66 -17.91 -4.59
C VAL A 117 -9.03 -17.22 -4.76
N SER A 118 -9.99 -17.88 -5.43
CA SER A 118 -11.34 -17.36 -5.63
C SER A 118 -12.04 -17.02 -4.33
N LEU A 119 -11.89 -17.84 -3.27
CA LEU A 119 -12.50 -17.57 -1.96
C LEU A 119 -12.12 -16.18 -1.42
N PHE A 120 -10.86 -15.77 -1.60
CA PHE A 120 -10.39 -14.45 -1.13
C PHE A 120 -10.84 -13.32 -2.05
N ILE A 121 -10.96 -13.56 -3.35
CA ILE A 121 -11.49 -12.58 -4.31
C ILE A 121 -12.97 -12.33 -4.02
N GLU A 122 -13.75 -13.39 -3.75
CA GLU A 122 -15.15 -13.31 -3.37
C GLU A 122 -15.33 -12.50 -2.08
N ASP A 123 -14.53 -12.78 -1.06
CA ASP A 123 -14.54 -12.02 0.20
C ASP A 123 -14.19 -10.54 -0.01
N LEU A 124 -13.19 -10.26 -0.87
CA LEU A 124 -12.81 -8.89 -1.21
C LEU A 124 -13.93 -8.14 -1.95
N MET A 125 -14.62 -8.82 -2.87
CA MET A 125 -15.76 -8.24 -3.60
C MET A 125 -17.00 -8.07 -2.71
N ALA A 126 -17.12 -8.87 -1.64
CA ALA A 126 -18.20 -8.78 -0.67
C ALA A 126 -17.98 -7.68 0.39
N LEU A 127 -16.79 -7.06 0.45
CA LEU A 127 -16.55 -5.93 1.33
C LEU A 127 -17.53 -4.79 1.01
N PRO A 128 -18.22 -4.23 2.03
CA PRO A 128 -19.13 -3.13 1.80
C PRO A 128 -18.39 -1.95 1.17
N GLN A 129 -18.98 -1.36 0.12
CA GLN A 129 -18.51 -0.12 -0.48
C GLN A 129 -18.81 1.05 0.45
N SER A 130 -18.23 1.07 1.65
CA SER A 130 -18.35 2.16 2.61
C SER A 130 -17.46 3.32 2.18
N ALA A 131 -17.82 3.99 1.08
CA ALA A 131 -17.23 5.26 0.66
C ALA A 131 -18.22 6.18 -0.10
N GLU A 132 -19.53 5.90 -0.10
CA GLU A 132 -20.53 6.73 -0.79
C GLU A 132 -21.48 7.49 0.15
N THR A 133 -21.01 7.91 1.33
CA THR A 133 -21.80 8.86 2.14
C THR A 133 -20.90 9.84 2.89
N LEU A 134 -20.40 10.85 2.16
CA LEU A 134 -20.06 12.12 2.78
C LEU A 134 -21.32 13.01 2.68
N PRO A 135 -21.97 13.41 3.79
CA PRO A 135 -23.09 14.35 3.75
C PRO A 135 -22.63 15.70 3.18
N ALA A 136 -23.51 16.30 2.39
CA ALA A 136 -23.36 17.55 1.64
C ALA A 136 -23.05 18.78 2.51
#